data_AF-A0A367RPU7-F1
#
_entry.id   AF-A0A367RPU7-F1
#
_cell.length_a   1.000
_cell.length_b   1.000
_cell.length_c   1.000
_cell.angle_alpha   90.00
_cell.angle_beta   90.00
_cell.angle_gamma   90.00
#
_symmetry.space_group_name_H-M   'P 1'
#
loop_
_entity.id
_entity.type
_entity.pdbx_description
1 polymer ?
#
loop_
_entity_poly.entity_id
_entity_poly.type
_entity_poly.pdbx_seq_one_letter_code
_entity_poly.pdbx_strand_id
1 'polypeptide(L)'
;MNISFTPELEQFIQSQVASGKYASTEEVIVAGIKLLEERECIYQGRFEELQREIMVGVEASERGEVIDGETVFQQLLEQKLQQRRQQPTGCLVDMQKYL
;
A
#
# COMPACT_ATOMS: atom_id res chain seq x y z
N MET A 1 -28.42 21.62 7.06
CA MET A 1 -27.53 21.89 5.92
C MET A 1 -28.28 21.49 4.67
N ASN A 2 -28.37 22.34 3.64
CA ASN A 2 -29.03 21.98 2.39
C ASN A 2 -27.93 21.63 1.38
N ILE A 3 -27.89 20.38 0.93
CA ILE A 3 -26.88 19.88 -0.01
C ILE A 3 -27.63 19.57 -1.30
N SER A 4 -27.25 20.25 -2.38
CA SER A 4 -27.76 19.97 -3.72
C SER A 4 -26.82 18.99 -4.42
N PHE A 5 -27.37 17.89 -4.91
CA PHE A 5 -26.63 16.91 -5.70
C PHE A 5 -26.84 17.15 -7.19
N THR A 6 -25.93 16.65 -8.01
CA THR A 6 -26.19 16.59 -9.45
C THR A 6 -27.18 15.45 -9.74
N PRO A 7 -27.95 15.50 -10.84
CA PRO A 7 -28.91 14.45 -11.18
C PRO A 7 -28.28 13.05 -11.24
N GLU A 8 -27.03 12.95 -11.67
CA GLU A 8 -26.29 11.69 -11.77
C GLU A 8 -26.01 11.10 -10.38
N LEU A 9 -25.67 11.95 -9.40
CA LEU A 9 -25.44 11.52 -8.02
C LEU A 9 -26.75 11.11 -7.35
N GLU A 10 -27.85 11.83 -7.60
CA GLU A 10 -29.16 11.44 -7.09
C GLU A 10 -29.60 10.07 -7.63
N GLN A 11 -29.43 9.85 -8.94
CA GLN A 11 -29.74 8.56 -9.56
C GLN A 11 -28.88 7.43 -8.99
N PHE A 12 -27.58 7.68 -8.77
CA PHE A 12 -26.69 6.73 -8.11
C PHE A 12 -27.19 6.40 -6.71
N ILE A 13 -27.47 7.40 -5.86
CA ILE A 13 -27.95 7.17 -4.49
C ILE A 13 -29.27 6.37 -4.50
N GLN A 14 -30.21 6.74 -5.36
CA GLN A 14 -31.48 6.03 -5.50
C GLN A 14 -31.28 4.57 -5.91
N SER A 15 -30.38 4.28 -6.85
CA SER A 15 -30.06 2.91 -7.26
C SER A 15 -29.49 2.06 -6.12
N GLN A 16 -28.68 2.68 -5.25
CA GLN A 16 -28.09 2.00 -4.09
C GLN A 16 -29.15 1.65 -3.05
N VAL A 17 -30.14 2.52 -2.83
CA VAL A 17 -31.29 2.23 -1.98
C VAL A 17 -32.20 1.17 -2.62
N ALA A 18 -32.51 1.31 -3.92
CA ALA A 18 -33.35 0.37 -4.66
C ALA A 18 -32.76 -1.05 -4.72
N SER A 19 -31.43 -1.18 -4.66
CA SER A 19 -30.75 -2.48 -4.58
C SER A 19 -30.97 -3.21 -3.24
N GLY A 20 -31.53 -2.52 -2.23
CA GLY A 20 -31.69 -3.04 -0.88
C GLY A 20 -30.40 -3.04 -0.05
N LYS A 21 -29.28 -2.56 -0.61
CA LYS A 21 -27.98 -2.47 0.10
C LYS A 21 -28.00 -1.43 1.23
N TYR A 22 -28.84 -0.41 1.12
CA TYR A 22 -29.02 0.64 2.12
C TYR A 22 -30.51 0.93 2.30
N ALA A 23 -30.93 1.23 3.52
CA ALA A 23 -32.32 1.47 3.89
C ALA A 23 -32.81 2.88 3.54
N SER A 24 -31.90 3.84 3.36
CA SER A 24 -32.23 5.24 3.09
C SER A 24 -31.13 5.98 2.33
N THR A 25 -31.49 7.10 1.71
CA THR A 25 -30.56 8.05 1.08
C THR A 25 -29.51 8.55 2.08
N GLU A 26 -29.93 8.87 3.30
CA GLU A 26 -29.05 9.33 4.37
C GLU A 26 -27.98 8.30 4.71
N GLU A 27 -28.35 7.02 4.75
CA GLU A 27 -27.41 5.93 5.04
C GLU A 27 -26.35 5.80 3.93
N VAL A 28 -26.73 5.95 2.67
CA VAL A 28 -25.79 5.96 1.54
C VAL A 28 -24.79 7.12 1.68
N ILE A 29 -25.29 8.31 2.02
CA ILE A 29 -24.46 9.51 2.18
C ILE A 29 -23.48 9.33 3.33
N VAL A 30 -23.95 8.86 4.50
CA VAL A 30 -23.10 8.60 5.66
C VAL A 30 -22.04 7.55 5.34
N ALA A 31 -22.40 6.48 4.63
CA ALA A 31 -21.44 5.47 4.20
C ALA A 31 -20.37 6.05 3.27
N GLY A 32 -20.77 6.92 2.32
CA GLY A 32 -19.84 7.62 1.43
C GLY A 32 -18.87 8.54 2.18
N ILE A 33 -19.37 9.30 3.16
CA ILE A 33 -18.53 10.20 3.97
C ILE A 33 -17.56 9.40 4.85
N LYS A 34 -17.99 8.28 5.45
CA LYS A 34 -17.09 7.42 6.23
C LYS A 34 -15.94 6.87 5.40
N LEU A 35 -16.22 6.42 4.17
CA LEU A 35 -15.18 5.97 3.25
C LEU A 35 -14.21 7.09 2.87
N LEU A 36 -14.71 8.32 2.74
CA LEU A 36 -13.85 9.49 2.51
C LEU A 36 -12.97 9.77 3.74
N GLU A 37 -13.54 9.75 4.94
CA GLU A 37 -12.81 9.97 6.20
C GLU A 37 -11.71 8.91 6.40
N GLU A 38 -12.02 7.63 6.18
CA GLU A 38 -11.04 6.54 6.24
C GLU A 38 -9.89 6.77 5.24
N ARG A 39 -10.23 7.19 4.02
CA ARG A 39 -9.24 7.53 2.99
C ARG A 39 -8.35 8.68 3.45
N GLU A 40 -8.94 9.80 3.88
CA GLU A 40 -8.19 10.97 4.35
C GLU A 40 -7.27 10.63 5.52
N CYS A 41 -7.74 9.82 6.48
CA CYS A 41 -6.93 9.34 7.60
C CYS A 41 -5.72 8.51 7.14
N ILE A 42 -5.92 7.60 6.17
CA ILE A 42 -4.82 6.82 5.57
C ILE A 42 -3.82 7.72 4.86
N TYR A 43 -4.29 8.72 4.09
CA TYR A 43 -3.41 9.65 3.39
C TYR A 43 -2.59 10.50 4.37
N GLN A 44 -3.21 11.01 5.44
CA GLN A 44 -2.53 11.80 6.47
C GLN A 44 -1.50 10.96 7.22
N GLY A 45 -1.86 9.75 7.69
CA GLY A 45 -0.94 8.88 8.41
C GLY A 45 0.29 8.47 7.58
N ARG A 46 0.08 8.12 6.30
CA ARG A 46 1.19 7.79 5.38
C ARG A 46 2.07 8.99 5.07
N PHE A 47 1.50 10.18 4.98
CA PHE A 47 2.25 11.40 4.72
C PHE A 47 3.12 11.78 5.92
N GLU A 48 2.58 11.71 7.14
CA GLU A 48 3.34 11.94 8.37
C GLU A 48 4.47 10.91 8.57
N GLU A 49 4.19 9.63 8.28
CA GLU A 49 5.20 8.58 8.32
C GLU A 49 6.32 8.84 7.31
N LEU A 50 5.97 9.16 6.06
CA LEU A 50 6.95 9.51 5.03
C LEU A 50 7.78 10.73 5.42
N GLN A 51 7.17 11.79 5.95
CA GLN A 51 7.90 12.98 6.41
C GLN A 51 8.88 12.64 7.52
N ARG A 52 8.49 11.76 8.46
CA ARG A 52 9.36 11.30 9.54
C ARG A 52 10.57 10.54 8.99
N GLU A 53 10.36 9.56 8.12
CA GLU A 53 11.45 8.77 7.52
C GLU A 53 12.41 9.62 6.68
N ILE A 54 11.88 10.61 5.95
CA ILE A 54 12.70 11.59 5.24
C ILE A 54 13.59 12.37 6.22
N MET A 55 13.02 12.85 7.34
CA MET A 55 13.78 13.60 8.33
C MET A 55 14.90 12.76 8.94
N VAL A 56 14.63 11.49 9.27
CA VAL A 56 15.67 10.56 9.75
C VAL A 56 16.82 10.45 8.74
N GLY A 57 16.50 10.31 7.45
CA GLY A 57 17.50 10.27 6.38
C GLY A 57 18.30 11.57 6.23
N VAL A 58 17.64 12.73 6.36
CA VAL A 58 18.29 14.05 6.34
C VAL A 58 19.26 14.20 7.50
N GLU A 59 18.82 13.89 8.73
CA GLU A 59 19.66 13.99 9.92
C GLU A 59 20.85 13.03 9.86
N ALA A 60 20.65 11.80 9.37
CA ALA A 60 21.73 10.85 9.12
C ALA A 60 22.74 11.38 8.09
N SER A 61 22.23 12.00 7.01
CA SER A 61 23.06 12.64 5.99
C SER A 61 23.90 13.78 6.56
N GLU A 62 23.31 14.64 7.39
CA GLU A 62 24.01 15.74 8.06
C GLU A 62 25.12 15.25 9.01
N ARG A 63 24.93 14.08 9.64
CA ARG A 63 25.98 13.42 10.45
C ARG A 63 27.04 12.69 9.62
N GLY A 64 26.88 12.65 8.29
CA GLY A 64 27.79 11.94 7.39
C GLY A 64 27.57 10.41 7.37
N GLU A 65 26.44 9.93 7.89
CA GLU A 65 26.04 8.51 7.88
C GLU A 65 25.46 8.12 6.50
N VAL A 66 26.20 8.44 5.44
CA VAL A 66 25.82 8.14 4.05
C VAL A 66 26.73 7.06 3.47
N ILE A 67 26.17 6.22 2.62
CA ILE A 67 26.92 5.23 1.85
C ILE A 67 26.77 5.60 0.38
N ASP A 68 27.86 5.45 -0.37
CA ASP A 68 27.85 5.63 -1.81
C ASP A 68 26.82 4.69 -2.47
N GLY A 69 26.01 5.26 -3.37
CA GLY A 69 24.87 4.56 -3.96
C GLY A 69 25.29 3.35 -4.81
N GLU A 70 26.37 3.47 -5.57
CA GLU A 70 26.90 2.39 -6.40
C GLU A 70 27.33 1.21 -5.51
N THR A 71 27.98 1.51 -4.39
CA THR A 71 28.38 0.51 -3.39
C THR A 71 27.17 -0.25 -2.81
N VAL A 72 26.08 0.45 -2.48
CA VAL A 72 24.84 -0.18 -1.97
C VAL A 72 24.22 -1.10 -3.02
N PHE A 73 24.09 -0.64 -4.27
CA PHE A 73 23.48 -1.44 -5.33
C PHE A 73 24.31 -2.69 -5.67
N GLN A 74 25.64 -2.58 -5.69
CA GLN A 74 26.53 -3.72 -5.88
C GLN A 74 26.35 -4.76 -4.78
N GLN A 75 26.34 -4.34 -3.50
CA GLN A 75 26.13 -5.26 -2.37
C GLN A 75 24.77 -5.96 -2.43
N LEU A 76 23.70 -5.23 -2.74
CA LEU A 76 22.36 -5.79 -2.87
C LEU A 76 22.27 -6.79 -4.03
N LEU A 77 22.94 -6.52 -5.15
CA LEU A 77 23.00 -7.43 -6.29
C LEU A 77 23.74 -8.71 -5.92
N GLU A 78 24.90 -8.60 -5.27
CA GLU A 78 25.69 -9.74 -4.80
C GLU A 78 24.90 -10.61 -3.81
N GLN A 79 24.22 -9.99 -2.84
CA GLN A 79 23.35 -10.70 -1.89
C GLN A 79 22.22 -11.46 -2.61
N LYS A 80 21.55 -10.83 -3.58
CA LYS A 80 20.50 -11.50 -4.38
C LYS A 80 21.05 -12.67 -5.19
N LEU A 81 22.24 -12.55 -5.75
CA LEU A 81 22.91 -13.63 -6.48
C LEU A 81 23.29 -14.79 -5.54
N GLN A 82 23.77 -14.50 -4.33
CA GLN A 82 24.07 -15.52 -3.31
C GLN A 82 22.82 -16.25 -2.84
N GLN A 83 21.71 -15.53 -2.58
CA GLN A 83 20.43 -16.15 -2.22
C GLN A 83 19.92 -17.10 -3.31
N ARG A 84 20.06 -16.72 -4.59
CA ARG A 84 19.71 -17.60 -5.72
C ARG A 84 20.60 -18.83 -5.84
N ARG A 85 21.88 -18.73 -5.47
CA ARG A 85 22.81 -19.89 -5.43
C ARG A 85 22.51 -20.82 -4.25
N GLN A 86 21.95 -20.29 -3.16
CA GLN A 86 21.58 -21.05 -1.96
C GLN A 86 20.16 -21.62 -2.02
N GLN A 87 19.31 -21.20 -2.96
CA GLN A 87 18.09 -21.92 -3.32
C GLN A 87 18.48 -23.06 -4.27
N PRO A 88 18.55 -24.33 -3.82
CA PRO A 88 18.70 -25.42 -4.75
C PRO A 88 17.40 -25.44 -5.56
N THR A 89 17.50 -25.41 -6.88
CA THR A 89 16.42 -25.85 -7.75
C THR A 89 16.08 -27.28 -7.33
N GLY A 90 15.02 -27.42 -6.52
CA GLY A 90 14.51 -28.72 -6.11
C GLY A 90 13.97 -29.42 -7.34
N CYS A 91 14.75 -30.35 -7.89
CA CYS A 91 14.35 -31.72 -8.26
C CYS A 91 15.54 -32.39 -8.96
N LEU A 92 15.71 -33.71 -8.75
CA LEU A 92 16.78 -34.61 -9.23
C LEU A 92 17.88 -34.93 -8.22
N VAL A 93 17.53 -35.30 -6.99
CA VAL A 93 18.39 -36.20 -6.20
C VAL A 93 17.57 -37.23 -5.43
N ASP A 94 16.71 -38.00 -6.10
CA ASP A 94 16.06 -39.18 -5.48
C ASP A 94 15.75 -40.27 -6.54
N MET A 95 16.79 -40.73 -7.26
CA MET A 95 16.67 -41.92 -8.11
C MET A 95 17.89 -42.84 -8.01
N GLN A 96 18.49 -42.94 -6.81
CA GLN A 96 19.50 -43.98 -6.50
C GLN A 96 19.19 -44.77 -5.22
N LYS A 97 17.98 -44.63 -4.67
CA LYS A 97 17.55 -45.39 -3.47
C LYS A 97 16.61 -46.58 -3.78
N TYR A 98 16.35 -46.83 -5.07
CA TYR A 98 15.46 -47.91 -5.55
C TYR A 98 16.15 -48.83 -6.58
N LEU A 99 17.45 -49.06 -6.40
CA LEU A 99 18.21 -50.18 -6.98
C LEU A 99 19.05 -50.81 -5.87
#